data_AF-A0A836Q0Z5-F1
#
_entry.id   AF-A0A836Q0Z5-F1
#
_cell.length_a   1.000
_cell.length_b   1.000
_cell.length_c   1.000
_cell.angle_alpha   90.00
_cell.angle_beta   90.00
_cell.angle_gamma   90.00
#
_symmetry.space_group_name_H-M   'P 1'
#
loop_
_entity.id
_entity.type
_entity.pdbx_description
1 polymer ?
#
loop_
_entity_poly.entity_id
_entity_poly.type
_entity_poly.pdbx_seq_one_letter_code
_entity_poly.pdbx_strand_id
1 'polypeptide(L)'
;MNSYKVGIVAKKTRKPSLPKTHSEKAQITKASQGKSLALSLSILALLVAGFCPASLSADAQAVDPSVKHDKEPFTADKTPPDMVVDERTELEMLRDLGDSLKKLEHATTETVKEVNRHAPAPVNMQDIVTEQVLNPFMYDPWDPALNASLRNGPLLPPRKKWLDFDVSQVAQVVGILQHEVSSLCPPVSLSNTAKDSFKVELGLMTEANGKIQTTSDQLKQLAQGPNYDNEKIGKAAHDIRTAARTIEECRKRAVKALAKK
;
A
#
# COMPACT_ATOMS: atom_id res chain seq x y z
N MET A 1 -21.37 -61.11 9.77
CA MET A 1 -20.40 -60.31 10.53
C MET A 1 -19.02 -60.62 9.97
N ASN A 2 -18.52 -59.78 9.05
CA ASN A 2 -17.24 -60.00 8.38
C ASN A 2 -16.10 -59.39 9.20
N SER A 3 -15.15 -60.24 9.54
CA SER A 3 -13.95 -59.93 10.31
C SER A 3 -12.81 -59.70 9.32
N TYR A 4 -12.26 -58.49 9.25
CA TYR A 4 -11.06 -58.19 8.46
C TYR A 4 -9.88 -57.90 9.39
N LYS A 5 -8.87 -58.78 9.32
CA LYS A 5 -7.57 -58.68 9.98
C LYS A 5 -6.77 -57.51 9.38
N VAL A 6 -6.26 -56.64 10.25
CA VAL A 6 -5.27 -55.61 9.93
C VAL A 6 -3.88 -56.25 9.88
N GLY A 7 -3.26 -56.23 8.71
CA GLY A 7 -1.86 -56.62 8.50
C GLY A 7 -0.94 -55.40 8.59
N ILE A 8 -0.08 -55.38 9.61
CA ILE A 8 0.97 -54.37 9.80
C ILE A 8 2.14 -54.73 8.86
N VAL A 9 2.48 -53.84 7.91
CA VAL A 9 3.70 -53.95 7.11
C VAL A 9 4.70 -52.89 7.59
N ALA A 10 5.76 -53.37 8.25
CA ALA A 10 6.90 -52.58 8.68
C ALA A 10 7.75 -52.14 7.48
N LYS A 11 7.83 -50.84 7.20
CA LYS A 11 8.80 -50.28 6.25
C LYS A 11 10.14 -50.05 6.94
N LYS A 12 11.13 -50.80 6.47
CA LYS A 12 12.55 -50.77 6.82
C LYS A 12 13.17 -49.39 6.55
N THR A 13 13.70 -48.77 7.60
CA THR A 13 14.46 -47.53 7.58
C THR A 13 15.82 -47.72 6.90
N ARG A 14 16.11 -46.96 5.84
CA ARG A 14 17.47 -46.76 5.31
C ARG A 14 18.04 -45.46 5.87
N LYS A 15 19.21 -45.57 6.53
CA LYS A 15 20.00 -44.44 7.03
C LYS A 15 20.55 -43.60 5.85
N PRO A 16 20.55 -42.26 5.93
CA PRO A 16 21.34 -41.43 5.04
C PRO A 16 22.78 -41.30 5.56
N SER A 17 23.75 -41.53 4.67
CA SER A 17 25.17 -41.27 4.88
C SER A 17 25.53 -39.86 4.40
N LEU A 18 26.22 -39.08 5.24
CA LEU A 18 26.96 -37.86 4.92
C LEU A 18 28.44 -38.09 5.30
N PRO A 19 29.40 -37.22 4.91
CA PRO A 19 29.63 -36.57 3.62
C PRO A 19 31.07 -36.87 3.12
N LYS A 20 31.41 -36.53 1.86
CA LYS A 20 32.81 -36.39 1.43
C LYS A 20 33.08 -34.96 0.99
N THR A 21 33.91 -34.30 1.77
CA THR A 21 34.56 -33.03 1.51
C THR A 21 35.59 -33.20 0.39
N HIS A 22 35.58 -32.29 -0.59
CA HIS A 22 36.76 -31.97 -1.36
C HIS A 22 36.99 -30.46 -1.32
N SER A 23 38.11 -30.13 -0.70
CA SER A 23 38.81 -28.86 -0.73
C SER A 23 39.50 -28.74 -2.08
N GLU A 24 39.29 -27.64 -2.79
CA GLU A 24 40.25 -27.20 -3.81
C GLU A 24 40.39 -25.67 -3.80
N LYS A 25 41.62 -25.27 -4.05
CA LYS A 25 42.26 -24.03 -3.62
C LYS A 25 41.95 -22.85 -4.55
N ALA A 26 42.13 -21.68 -3.95
CA ALA A 26 42.22 -20.36 -4.54
C ALA A 26 43.10 -20.26 -5.79
N GLN A 27 42.71 -19.38 -6.73
CA GLN A 27 43.66 -18.56 -7.48
C GLN A 27 43.18 -17.11 -7.59
N ILE A 28 44.09 -16.24 -7.18
CA ILE A 28 44.11 -14.78 -7.28
C ILE A 28 44.62 -14.43 -8.69
N THR A 29 43.98 -13.50 -9.38
CA THR A 29 44.70 -12.60 -10.32
C THR A 29 44.12 -11.19 -10.24
N LYS A 30 45.05 -10.23 -10.16
CA LYS A 30 44.84 -8.78 -10.08
C LYS A 30 44.84 -8.16 -11.48
N ALA A 31 44.19 -6.98 -11.52
CA ALA A 31 44.52 -5.79 -12.30
C ALA A 31 44.22 -5.75 -13.81
N SER A 32 43.38 -4.77 -14.18
CA SER A 32 43.68 -3.85 -15.28
C SER A 32 42.98 -2.51 -15.03
N GLN A 33 43.78 -1.48 -14.79
CA GLN A 33 43.40 -0.08 -14.87
C GLN A 33 43.32 0.35 -16.34
N GLY A 34 42.30 1.10 -16.72
CA GLY A 34 42.21 1.72 -18.04
C GLY A 34 41.27 2.92 -18.03
N LYS A 35 41.88 4.11 -18.07
CA LYS A 35 41.30 5.45 -18.06
C LYS A 35 40.45 5.73 -19.32
N SER A 36 39.37 6.52 -19.18
CA SER A 36 38.92 7.51 -20.17
C SER A 36 37.96 8.49 -19.45
N LEU A 37 38.42 9.68 -19.03
CA LEU A 37 38.33 10.97 -19.78
C LEU A 37 36.88 11.23 -20.24
N ALA A 38 36.08 12.05 -19.53
CA ALA A 38 36.06 13.52 -19.53
C ALA A 38 35.78 14.14 -20.92
N LEU A 39 34.95 15.20 -20.92
CA LEU A 39 34.29 15.94 -22.03
C LEU A 39 32.92 15.33 -22.42
N SER A 40 31.78 16.02 -22.34
CA SER A 40 31.52 17.40 -22.76
C SER A 40 30.42 18.09 -21.94
N LEU A 41 30.77 19.24 -21.35
CA LEU A 41 29.86 20.32 -20.94
C LEU A 41 29.58 21.22 -22.16
N SER A 42 28.43 21.92 -22.13
CA SER A 42 28.03 23.05 -23.01
C SER A 42 27.41 22.59 -24.35
N ILE A 43 26.28 23.05 -24.90
CA ILE A 43 25.54 24.33 -24.85
C ILE A 43 24.10 24.03 -25.35
N LEU A 44 23.03 24.44 -24.65
CA LEU A 44 21.84 25.04 -25.27
C LEU A 44 20.93 25.71 -24.22
N ALA A 45 21.36 26.87 -23.75
CA ALA A 45 20.48 27.88 -23.21
C ALA A 45 20.06 28.79 -24.37
N LEU A 46 18.76 28.82 -24.72
CA LEU A 46 18.02 29.93 -25.34
C LEU A 46 16.69 29.42 -25.90
N LEU A 47 15.58 29.74 -25.22
CA LEU A 47 14.34 30.19 -25.85
C LEU A 47 13.37 30.70 -24.76
N VAL A 48 13.54 31.97 -24.43
CA VAL A 48 12.52 32.84 -23.82
C VAL A 48 11.88 33.61 -24.96
N ALA A 49 10.58 33.39 -25.18
CA ALA A 49 9.59 34.27 -25.81
C ALA A 49 8.36 33.37 -26.03
N GLY A 50 7.16 33.62 -25.54
CA GLY A 50 6.52 34.82 -25.03
C GLY A 50 5.04 34.59 -25.32
N PHE A 51 4.21 34.46 -24.29
CA PHE A 51 2.76 34.48 -24.46
C PHE A 51 2.10 34.98 -23.17
N CYS A 52 2.08 36.30 -23.02
CA CYS A 52 1.12 37.02 -22.19
C CYS A 52 0.03 37.56 -23.13
N PRO A 53 -1.26 37.24 -22.93
CA PRO A 53 -2.32 38.14 -23.32
C PRO A 53 -2.61 39.12 -22.18
N ALA A 54 -2.65 40.38 -22.57
CA ALA A 54 -2.83 41.56 -21.74
C ALA A 54 -4.20 41.62 -21.06
N SER A 55 -4.19 42.33 -19.94
CA SER A 55 -5.32 42.91 -19.23
C SER A 55 -6.20 43.74 -20.16
N LEU A 56 -7.51 43.49 -20.18
CA LEU A 56 -8.50 44.49 -20.57
C LEU A 56 -9.25 44.91 -19.31
N SER A 57 -8.90 46.10 -18.81
CA SER A 57 -9.78 46.92 -17.98
C SER A 57 -10.61 47.76 -18.95
N ALA A 58 -11.93 47.63 -18.89
CA ALA A 58 -12.86 48.58 -19.47
C ALA A 58 -13.82 48.99 -18.36
N ASP A 59 -13.49 50.13 -17.77
CA ASP A 59 -14.30 50.92 -16.86
C ASP A 59 -15.46 51.54 -17.66
N ALA A 60 -16.69 51.34 -17.21
CA ALA A 60 -17.85 52.09 -17.67
C ALA A 60 -18.77 52.31 -16.46
N GLN A 61 -18.52 53.41 -15.76
CA GLN A 61 -19.46 54.05 -14.86
C GLN A 61 -20.76 54.40 -15.61
N ALA A 62 -21.88 53.93 -15.08
CA ALA A 62 -23.14 54.65 -15.15
C ALA A 62 -23.76 54.63 -13.75
N VAL A 63 -24.11 55.84 -13.28
CA VAL A 63 -24.51 56.22 -11.92
C VAL A 63 -26.04 56.11 -11.78
N ASP A 64 -26.48 55.38 -10.72
CA ASP A 64 -27.54 55.64 -9.68
C ASP A 64 -28.96 56.17 -10.10
N PRO A 65 -30.05 56.14 -9.28
CA PRO A 65 -30.16 55.68 -7.88
C PRO A 65 -31.44 54.92 -7.46
N SER A 66 -31.43 54.51 -6.18
CA SER A 66 -32.60 54.35 -5.29
C SER A 66 -33.20 52.94 -5.11
N VAL A 67 -32.62 52.18 -4.17
CA VAL A 67 -33.39 51.59 -3.05
C VAL A 67 -32.51 51.62 -1.80
N LYS A 68 -32.89 52.45 -0.83
CA LYS A 68 -32.41 52.36 0.55
C LYS A 68 -33.12 51.19 1.23
N HIS A 69 -32.38 50.26 1.81
CA HIS A 69 -32.81 49.61 3.06
C HIS A 69 -31.58 49.18 3.84
N ASP A 70 -31.30 50.01 4.84
CA ASP A 70 -30.86 49.66 6.19
C ASP A 70 -29.77 48.61 6.36
N LYS A 71 -28.57 49.16 6.63
CA LYS A 71 -27.51 48.52 7.39
C LYS A 71 -28.05 48.15 8.78
N GLU A 72 -28.31 46.88 9.02
CA GLU A 72 -28.14 46.34 10.37
C GLU A 72 -26.68 45.93 10.55
N PRO A 73 -26.04 46.26 11.68
CA PRO A 73 -24.68 45.86 11.97
C PRO A 73 -24.63 44.33 12.12
N PHE A 74 -23.75 43.70 11.35
CA PHE A 74 -23.41 42.29 11.51
C PHE A 74 -22.84 42.07 12.91
N THR A 75 -23.69 41.69 13.87
CA THR A 75 -23.24 41.20 15.17
C THR A 75 -22.60 39.83 14.96
N ALA A 76 -21.27 39.83 14.93
CA ALA A 76 -20.43 38.67 15.08
C ALA A 76 -20.62 38.08 16.48
N ASP A 77 -21.68 37.28 16.68
CA ASP A 77 -21.85 36.48 17.89
C ASP A 77 -22.61 35.19 17.61
N LYS A 78 -22.09 34.43 16.65
CA LYS A 78 -22.30 32.98 16.59
C LYS A 78 -20.94 32.37 16.28
N THR A 79 -20.23 32.00 17.33
CA THR A 79 -19.29 30.87 17.27
C THR A 79 -19.94 29.80 16.40
N PRO A 80 -19.21 29.21 15.42
CA PRO A 80 -19.72 28.06 14.70
C PRO A 80 -20.27 27.08 15.73
N PRO A 81 -21.48 26.53 15.55
CA PRO A 81 -21.97 25.52 16.48
C PRO A 81 -20.86 24.48 16.56
N ASP A 82 -20.33 24.25 17.77
CA ASP A 82 -19.44 23.12 18.03
C ASP A 82 -20.09 21.94 17.31
N MET A 83 -19.44 21.45 16.25
CA MET A 83 -19.90 20.26 15.57
C MET A 83 -19.79 19.17 16.61
N VAL A 84 -20.87 18.93 17.33
CA VAL A 84 -20.97 17.83 18.28
C VAL A 84 -20.94 16.60 17.40
N VAL A 85 -19.75 15.99 17.32
CA VAL A 85 -19.52 14.77 16.56
C VAL A 85 -20.40 13.70 17.18
N ASP A 86 -21.44 13.32 16.43
CA ASP A 86 -22.37 12.27 16.83
C ASP A 86 -21.71 10.90 16.67
N GLU A 87 -22.00 9.99 17.60
CA GLU A 87 -21.51 8.61 17.58
C GLU A 87 -21.88 7.90 16.28
N ARG A 88 -23.07 8.23 15.74
CA ARG A 88 -23.54 7.68 14.47
C ARG A 88 -22.67 8.10 13.29
N THR A 89 -22.29 9.38 13.24
CA THR A 89 -21.40 9.90 12.19
C THR A 89 -20.04 9.22 12.28
N GLU A 90 -19.48 9.10 13.48
CA GLU A 90 -18.18 8.45 13.67
C GLU A 90 -18.21 6.96 13.28
N LEU A 91 -19.30 6.25 13.59
CA LEU A 91 -19.49 4.86 13.17
C LEU A 91 -19.56 4.72 11.64
N GLU A 92 -20.16 5.69 10.95
CA GLU A 92 -20.24 5.71 9.49
C GLU A 92 -18.86 5.97 8.87
N MET A 93 -18.10 6.94 9.39
CA MET A 93 -16.72 7.17 8.95
C MET A 93 -15.81 5.95 9.19
N LEU A 94 -15.97 5.28 10.35
CA LEU A 94 -15.26 4.01 10.63
C LEU A 94 -15.72 2.86 9.73
N ARG A 95 -16.91 2.91 9.13
CA ARG A 95 -17.34 1.91 8.14
C ARG A 95 -16.72 2.21 6.78
N ASP A 96 -16.77 3.46 6.34
CA ASP A 96 -16.18 3.90 5.07
C ASP A 96 -14.68 3.62 5.04
N LEU A 97 -13.99 3.90 6.15
CA LEU A 97 -12.58 3.51 6.35
C LEU A 97 -12.35 2.01 6.10
N GLY A 98 -13.25 1.16 6.58
CA GLY A 98 -13.15 -0.29 6.35
C GLY A 98 -13.27 -0.68 4.88
N ASP A 99 -14.08 0.04 4.10
CA ASP A 99 -14.22 -0.22 2.66
C ASP A 99 -13.03 0.32 1.87
N SER A 100 -12.46 1.46 2.27
CA SER A 100 -11.20 1.98 1.73
C SER A 100 -10.02 1.05 2.01
N LEU A 101 -9.92 0.47 3.22
CA LEU A 101 -8.91 -0.53 3.56
C LEU A 101 -9.00 -1.80 2.71
N LYS A 102 -10.21 -2.30 2.42
CA LYS A 102 -10.41 -3.46 1.51
C LYS A 102 -9.92 -3.16 0.10
N LYS A 103 -10.18 -1.95 -0.41
CA LYS A 103 -9.69 -1.51 -1.74
C LYS A 103 -8.16 -1.46 -1.76
N LEU A 104 -7.54 -0.97 -0.68
CA LEU A 104 -6.09 -0.95 -0.54
C LEU A 104 -5.51 -2.38 -0.49
N GLU A 105 -6.12 -3.27 0.29
CA GLU A 105 -5.71 -4.68 0.36
C GLU A 105 -5.82 -5.36 -1.01
N HIS A 106 -6.90 -5.12 -1.75
CA HIS A 106 -7.05 -5.64 -3.10
C HIS A 106 -5.96 -5.11 -4.05
N ALA A 107 -5.75 -3.79 -4.12
CA ALA A 107 -4.76 -3.19 -5.01
C ALA A 107 -3.32 -3.63 -4.70
N THR A 108 -2.98 -3.74 -3.41
CA THR A 108 -1.67 -4.26 -3.00
C THR A 108 -1.52 -5.74 -3.31
N THR A 109 -2.58 -6.55 -3.16
CA THR A 109 -2.57 -7.97 -3.56
C THR A 109 -2.36 -8.13 -5.08
N GLU A 110 -3.01 -7.34 -5.92
CA GLU A 110 -2.78 -7.37 -7.38
C GLU A 110 -1.35 -6.96 -7.74
N THR A 111 -0.79 -5.95 -7.05
CA THR A 111 0.62 -5.57 -7.18
C THR A 111 1.54 -6.75 -6.87
N VAL A 112 1.29 -7.47 -5.76
CA VAL A 112 2.07 -8.66 -5.38
C VAL A 112 1.90 -9.78 -6.41
N LYS A 113 0.69 -10.01 -6.94
CA LYS A 113 0.46 -11.02 -7.99
C LYS A 113 1.19 -10.70 -9.29
N GLU A 114 1.23 -9.45 -9.71
CA GLU A 114 1.89 -9.07 -10.98
C GLU A 114 3.41 -9.20 -10.88
N VAL A 115 4.03 -8.82 -9.75
CA VAL A 115 5.49 -9.01 -9.57
C VAL A 115 5.89 -10.46 -9.36
N ASN A 116 4.93 -11.30 -8.97
CA ASN A 116 5.08 -12.74 -8.78
C ASN A 116 4.39 -13.56 -9.87
N ARG A 117 4.23 -12.99 -11.06
CA ARG A 117 3.53 -13.66 -12.15
C ARG A 117 4.34 -14.87 -12.63
N HIS A 118 3.74 -16.05 -12.66
CA HIS A 118 4.38 -17.25 -13.20
C HIS A 118 3.77 -17.69 -14.54
N ALA A 119 4.57 -18.37 -15.37
CA ALA A 119 4.07 -19.05 -16.56
C ALA A 119 3.23 -20.27 -16.15
N PRO A 120 2.16 -20.62 -16.88
CA PRO A 120 1.43 -21.85 -16.60
C PRO A 120 2.38 -23.04 -16.66
N ALA A 121 2.45 -23.83 -15.58
CA ALA A 121 3.23 -25.06 -15.60
C ALA A 121 2.64 -26.00 -16.67
N PRO A 122 3.47 -26.57 -17.56
CA PRO A 122 3.02 -27.63 -18.44
C PRO A 122 2.39 -28.75 -17.61
N VAL A 123 1.31 -29.36 -18.11
CA VAL A 123 0.48 -30.37 -17.44
C VAL A 123 1.28 -31.58 -16.89
N ASN A 124 2.54 -31.75 -17.30
CA ASN A 124 3.39 -32.89 -16.98
C ASN A 124 4.63 -32.54 -16.11
N MET A 125 4.74 -31.33 -15.54
CA MET A 125 5.93 -30.83 -14.82
C MET A 125 5.71 -30.62 -13.31
N GLN A 126 4.78 -31.35 -12.70
CA GLN A 126 4.47 -31.21 -11.26
C GLN A 126 5.65 -31.55 -10.33
N ASP A 127 6.67 -32.26 -10.81
CA ASP A 127 7.81 -32.74 -10.00
C ASP A 127 9.15 -32.02 -10.24
N ILE A 128 9.23 -31.05 -11.17
CA ILE A 128 10.47 -30.30 -11.42
C ILE A 128 10.33 -28.87 -10.88
N VAL A 129 10.24 -28.77 -9.55
CA VAL A 129 10.44 -27.50 -8.83
C VAL A 129 11.94 -27.31 -8.64
N THR A 130 12.66 -27.04 -9.73
CA THR A 130 14.05 -26.55 -9.64
C THR A 130 13.99 -25.13 -9.13
N GLU A 131 14.44 -24.92 -7.88
CA GLU A 131 14.74 -23.64 -7.23
C GLU A 131 13.91 -22.48 -7.77
N GLN A 132 12.63 -22.47 -7.41
CA GLN A 132 11.86 -21.24 -7.50
C GLN A 132 12.53 -20.25 -6.54
N VAL A 133 13.16 -19.21 -7.09
CA VAL A 133 13.47 -17.99 -6.35
C VAL A 133 12.11 -17.36 -5.98
N LEU A 134 11.46 -17.95 -4.98
CA LEU A 134 10.28 -17.39 -4.35
C LEU A 134 10.79 -16.16 -3.59
N ASN A 135 10.25 -15.01 -3.95
CA ASN A 135 10.36 -13.81 -3.15
C ASN A 135 9.84 -14.14 -1.73
N PRO A 136 10.60 -13.95 -0.64
CA PRO A 136 10.25 -14.43 0.70
C PRO A 136 8.95 -13.81 1.26
N PHE A 137 8.44 -12.73 0.67
CA PHE A 137 7.18 -12.07 1.02
C PHE A 137 5.95 -12.69 0.34
N MET A 138 6.12 -13.81 -0.36
CA MET A 138 5.10 -14.46 -1.17
C MET A 138 4.05 -15.20 -0.35
N TYR A 139 4.41 -15.77 0.80
CA TYR A 139 3.47 -16.51 1.62
C TYR A 139 2.73 -15.56 2.56
N ASP A 140 1.42 -15.44 2.35
CA ASP A 140 0.53 -14.86 3.34
C ASP A 140 -0.40 -15.95 3.88
N PRO A 141 -0.26 -16.38 5.15
CA PRO A 141 -1.13 -17.40 5.74
C PRO A 141 -2.62 -17.01 5.70
N TRP A 142 -2.94 -15.74 5.48
CA TRP A 142 -4.29 -15.20 5.45
C TRP A 142 -4.87 -15.00 4.04
N ASP A 143 -4.10 -15.20 2.97
CA ASP A 143 -4.56 -15.05 1.58
C ASP A 143 -4.32 -16.33 0.75
N PRO A 144 -5.28 -17.29 0.78
CA PRO A 144 -5.18 -18.54 0.03
C PRO A 144 -5.10 -18.33 -1.49
N ALA A 145 -5.71 -17.25 -2.00
CA ALA A 145 -5.73 -16.95 -3.43
C ALA A 145 -4.37 -16.45 -3.91
N LEU A 146 -3.72 -15.58 -3.11
CA LEU A 146 -2.33 -15.23 -3.34
C LEU A 146 -1.46 -16.50 -3.29
N ASN A 147 -1.59 -17.32 -2.25
CA ASN A 147 -0.80 -18.54 -2.09
C ASN A 147 -0.95 -19.55 -3.24
N ALA A 148 -2.14 -19.65 -3.84
CA ALA A 148 -2.40 -20.53 -4.97
C ALA A 148 -1.72 -20.05 -6.26
N SER A 149 -1.57 -18.73 -6.44
CA SER A 149 -0.93 -18.14 -7.62
C SER A 149 0.59 -18.35 -7.69
N LEU A 150 1.22 -18.73 -6.56
CA LEU A 150 2.67 -18.89 -6.41
C LEU A 150 3.21 -20.25 -6.89
N ARG A 151 2.33 -21.21 -7.20
CA ARG A 151 2.72 -22.62 -7.18
C ARG A 151 3.24 -23.20 -8.49
N ASN A 152 3.24 -22.50 -9.62
CA ASN A 152 3.44 -23.18 -10.90
C ASN A 152 4.27 -22.36 -11.89
N GLY A 153 5.41 -22.91 -12.32
CA GLY A 153 6.19 -22.45 -13.47
C GLY A 153 7.28 -21.39 -13.19
N PRO A 154 8.12 -21.06 -14.20
CA PRO A 154 9.14 -20.03 -14.09
C PRO A 154 8.52 -18.65 -13.88
N LEU A 155 9.19 -17.80 -13.10
CA LEU A 155 8.79 -16.41 -12.88
C LEU A 155 8.87 -15.64 -14.21
N LEU A 156 7.80 -14.91 -14.52
CA LEU A 156 7.74 -14.04 -15.69
C LEU A 156 8.03 -12.60 -15.28
N PRO A 157 8.62 -11.79 -16.17
CA PRO A 157 8.78 -10.37 -15.89
C PRO A 157 7.40 -9.71 -15.67
N PRO A 158 7.29 -8.76 -14.73
CA PRO A 158 6.07 -7.99 -14.52
C PRO A 158 5.76 -7.17 -15.77
N ARG A 159 4.48 -7.05 -16.09
CA ARG A 159 4.03 -6.23 -17.20
C ARG A 159 3.88 -4.80 -16.71
N LYS A 160 4.76 -3.92 -17.19
CA LYS A 160 4.82 -2.49 -16.86
C LYS A 160 3.44 -1.82 -16.77
N LYS A 161 2.60 -1.97 -17.80
CA LYS A 161 1.25 -1.38 -17.84
C LYS A 161 0.39 -1.75 -16.63
N TRP A 162 0.41 -3.01 -16.22
CA TRP A 162 -0.42 -3.53 -15.13
C TRP A 162 0.15 -3.13 -13.78
N LEU A 163 1.46 -3.25 -13.62
CA LEU A 163 2.13 -2.81 -12.40
C LEU A 163 1.94 -1.30 -12.16
N ASP A 164 2.13 -0.47 -13.18
CA ASP A 164 1.92 0.98 -13.08
C ASP A 164 0.45 1.31 -12.74
N PHE A 165 -0.51 0.55 -13.30
CA PHE A 165 -1.93 0.67 -12.98
C PHE A 165 -2.19 0.33 -11.50
N ASP A 166 -1.76 -0.83 -11.02
CA ASP A 166 -2.00 -1.26 -9.63
C ASP A 166 -1.33 -0.31 -8.61
N VAL A 167 -0.10 0.13 -8.89
CA VAL A 167 0.61 1.13 -8.06
C VAL A 167 -0.14 2.47 -8.04
N SER A 168 -0.74 2.89 -9.15
CA SER A 168 -1.57 4.10 -9.19
C SER A 168 -2.85 3.96 -8.37
N GLN A 169 -3.47 2.77 -8.37
CA GLN A 169 -4.64 2.47 -7.54
C GLN A 169 -4.27 2.50 -6.05
N VAL A 170 -3.12 1.94 -5.67
CA VAL A 170 -2.59 2.04 -4.30
C VAL A 170 -2.46 3.50 -3.90
N ALA A 171 -1.77 4.33 -4.70
CA ALA A 171 -1.57 5.74 -4.39
C ALA A 171 -2.89 6.53 -4.25
N GLN A 172 -3.88 6.25 -5.10
CA GLN A 172 -5.19 6.87 -5.02
C GLN A 172 -5.91 6.52 -3.71
N VAL A 173 -5.95 5.24 -3.35
CA VAL A 173 -6.64 4.79 -2.13
C VAL A 173 -5.92 5.30 -0.87
N VAL A 174 -4.59 5.34 -0.89
CA VAL A 174 -3.81 5.92 0.22
C VAL A 174 -4.16 7.39 0.45
N GLY A 175 -4.34 8.19 -0.61
CA GLY A 175 -4.79 9.58 -0.48
C GLY A 175 -6.16 9.72 0.21
N ILE A 176 -7.09 8.80 -0.06
CA ILE A 176 -8.40 8.75 0.59
C ILE A 176 -8.24 8.37 2.07
N LEU A 177 -7.43 7.35 2.37
CA LEU A 177 -7.16 6.90 3.74
C LEU A 177 -6.51 7.97 4.61
N GLN A 178 -5.64 8.82 4.06
CA GLN A 178 -5.08 9.97 4.78
C GLN A 178 -6.19 10.89 5.29
N HIS A 179 -7.14 11.22 4.43
CA HIS A 179 -8.27 12.07 4.80
C HIS A 179 -9.17 11.39 5.84
N GLU A 180 -9.59 10.15 5.59
CA GLU A 180 -10.49 9.41 6.47
C GLU A 180 -9.92 9.28 7.89
N VAL A 181 -8.67 8.82 8.04
CA VAL A 181 -8.04 8.68 9.36
C VAL A 181 -7.87 10.03 10.07
N SER A 182 -7.53 11.10 9.32
CA SER A 182 -7.39 12.44 9.91
C SER A 182 -8.72 13.07 10.36
N SER A 183 -9.83 12.64 9.78
CA SER A 183 -11.17 13.15 10.11
C SER A 183 -11.81 12.48 11.32
N LEU A 184 -11.31 11.30 11.73
CA LEU A 184 -11.83 10.58 12.89
C LEU A 184 -11.53 11.33 14.19
N CYS A 185 -12.53 11.38 15.08
CA CYS A 185 -12.37 12.00 16.39
C CYS A 185 -13.30 11.36 17.43
N PRO A 186 -12.89 11.32 18.72
CA PRO A 186 -13.72 10.74 19.76
C PRO A 186 -15.04 11.53 19.92
N PRO A 187 -16.21 10.90 19.83
CA PRO A 187 -17.50 11.56 20.06
C PRO A 187 -17.58 12.18 21.46
N VAL A 188 -18.25 13.33 21.56
CA VAL A 188 -18.33 14.11 22.80
C VAL A 188 -19.19 13.39 23.85
N SER A 189 -20.15 12.57 23.43
CA SER A 189 -21.07 11.80 24.27
C SER A 189 -20.42 10.64 25.04
N LEU A 190 -19.24 10.19 24.63
CA LEU A 190 -18.56 9.06 25.27
C LEU A 190 -18.09 9.40 26.71
N SER A 191 -18.06 8.37 27.56
CA SER A 191 -17.39 8.44 28.86
C SER A 191 -15.89 8.71 28.71
N ASN A 192 -15.25 9.31 29.72
CA ASN A 192 -13.82 9.64 29.67
C ASN A 192 -12.96 8.41 29.38
N THR A 193 -13.26 7.28 30.03
CA THR A 193 -12.56 6.01 29.79
C THR A 193 -12.71 5.51 28.35
N ALA A 194 -13.91 5.63 27.77
CA ALA A 194 -14.15 5.24 26.38
C ALA A 194 -13.44 6.19 25.39
N LYS A 195 -13.41 7.50 25.68
CA LYS A 195 -12.65 8.50 24.91
C LYS A 195 -11.17 8.20 24.91
N ASP A 196 -10.59 7.86 26.06
CA ASP A 196 -9.17 7.54 26.17
C ASP A 196 -8.83 6.27 25.39
N SER A 197 -9.67 5.23 25.49
CA SER A 197 -9.51 4.03 24.67
C SER A 197 -9.61 4.34 23.17
N PHE A 198 -10.54 5.19 22.74
CA PHE A 198 -10.68 5.59 21.35
C PHE A 198 -9.45 6.36 20.86
N LYS A 199 -8.94 7.31 21.66
CA LYS A 199 -7.73 8.09 21.33
C LYS A 199 -6.50 7.20 21.15
N VAL A 200 -6.36 6.15 21.97
CA VAL A 200 -5.26 5.18 21.81
C VAL A 200 -5.36 4.47 20.47
N GLU A 201 -6.55 3.96 20.10
CA GLU A 201 -6.75 3.31 18.81
C GLU A 201 -6.55 4.27 17.63
N LEU A 202 -7.03 5.52 17.74
CA LEU A 202 -6.82 6.56 16.73
C LEU A 202 -5.33 6.90 16.56
N GLY A 203 -4.56 6.95 17.65
CA GLY A 203 -3.11 7.13 17.61
C GLY A 203 -2.41 6.01 16.85
N LEU A 204 -2.78 4.75 17.10
CA LEU A 204 -2.25 3.59 16.38
C LEU A 204 -2.64 3.60 14.90
N MET A 205 -3.88 3.98 14.58
CA MET A 205 -4.33 4.15 13.19
C MET A 205 -3.51 5.22 12.47
N THR A 206 -3.27 6.36 13.12
CA THR A 206 -2.49 7.47 12.57
C THR A 206 -1.04 7.05 12.30
N GLU A 207 -0.40 6.33 13.23
CA GLU A 207 0.96 5.81 13.05
C GLU A 207 1.04 4.83 11.87
N ALA A 208 0.12 3.86 11.82
CA ALA A 208 0.05 2.89 10.73
C ALA A 208 -0.23 3.58 9.38
N ASN A 209 -1.07 4.61 9.36
CA ASN A 209 -1.38 5.38 8.17
C ASN A 209 -0.17 6.18 7.65
N GLY A 210 0.67 6.71 8.55
CA GLY A 210 1.94 7.34 8.19
C GLY A 210 2.94 6.35 7.58
N LYS A 211 2.98 5.11 8.09
CA LYS A 211 3.77 4.01 7.48
C LYS A 211 3.26 3.68 6.08
N ILE A 212 1.94 3.56 5.90
CA ILE A 212 1.32 3.31 4.58
C ILE A 212 1.72 4.40 3.59
N GLN A 213 1.64 5.67 3.97
CA GLN A 213 2.03 6.79 3.10
C GLN A 213 3.48 6.66 2.64
N THR A 214 4.39 6.51 3.61
CA THR A 214 5.83 6.41 3.34
C THR A 214 6.15 5.23 2.43
N THR A 215 5.56 4.07 2.70
CA THR A 215 5.78 2.86 1.89
C THR A 215 5.12 2.97 0.51
N SER A 216 3.98 3.66 0.38
CA SER A 216 3.33 3.95 -0.91
C SER A 216 4.20 4.84 -1.79
N ASP A 217 4.81 5.88 -1.22
CA ASP A 217 5.74 6.75 -1.96
C ASP A 217 6.99 5.98 -2.40
N GLN A 218 7.53 5.10 -1.54
CA GLN A 218 8.61 4.18 -1.90
C GLN A 218 8.21 3.21 -3.01
N LEU A 219 7.02 2.60 -2.91
CA LEU A 219 6.48 1.70 -3.93
C LEU A 219 6.40 2.40 -5.29
N LYS A 220 5.91 3.65 -5.32
CA LYS A 220 5.84 4.47 -6.52
C LYS A 220 7.22 4.78 -7.11
N GLN A 221 8.25 4.95 -6.29
CA GLN A 221 9.63 5.14 -6.76
C GLN A 221 10.23 3.84 -7.31
N LEU A 222 10.01 2.71 -6.63
CA LEU A 222 10.49 1.40 -7.06
C LEU A 222 9.85 0.93 -8.37
N ALA A 223 8.61 1.35 -8.62
CA ALA A 223 7.89 1.12 -9.87
C ALA A 223 8.27 2.14 -10.99
N GLN A 224 9.22 3.03 -10.77
CA GLN A 224 9.73 3.91 -11.83
C GLN A 224 10.96 3.30 -12.50
N GLY A 225 10.98 3.37 -13.84
CA GLY A 225 12.13 2.97 -14.65
C GLY A 225 11.89 1.74 -15.53
N PRO A 226 12.89 1.38 -16.35
CA PRO A 226 12.80 0.27 -17.30
C PRO A 226 13.02 -1.10 -16.64
N ASN A 227 13.68 -1.15 -15.48
CA ASN A 227 13.99 -2.39 -14.75
C ASN A 227 13.36 -2.36 -13.36
N TYR A 228 12.47 -3.32 -13.10
CA TYR A 228 11.78 -3.45 -11.81
C TYR A 228 12.56 -4.33 -10.85
N ASP A 229 12.65 -3.89 -9.60
CA ASP A 229 13.09 -4.71 -8.49
C ASP A 229 11.87 -5.42 -7.87
N ASN A 230 11.50 -6.57 -8.42
CA ASN A 230 10.30 -7.32 -8.02
C ASN A 230 10.31 -7.67 -6.53
N GLU A 231 11.49 -7.90 -5.96
CA GLU A 231 11.64 -8.22 -4.54
C GLU A 231 11.22 -7.03 -3.68
N LYS A 232 11.81 -5.86 -3.95
CA LYS A 232 11.50 -4.63 -3.21
C LYS A 232 10.06 -4.15 -3.42
N ILE A 233 9.54 -4.26 -4.64
CA ILE A 233 8.15 -3.89 -4.95
C ILE A 233 7.18 -4.82 -4.20
N GLY A 234 7.41 -6.13 -4.25
CA GLY A 234 6.61 -7.12 -3.52
C GLY A 234 6.65 -6.89 -2.00
N LYS A 235 7.84 -6.61 -1.46
CA LYS A 235 8.01 -6.27 -0.05
C LYS A 235 7.23 -5.02 0.35
N ALA A 236 7.37 -3.93 -0.42
CA ALA A 236 6.67 -2.68 -0.13
C ALA A 236 5.15 -2.85 -0.17
N ALA A 237 4.62 -3.58 -1.17
CA ALA A 237 3.19 -3.88 -1.24
C ALA A 237 2.72 -4.73 -0.04
N HIS A 238 3.51 -5.71 0.41
CA HIS A 238 3.22 -6.52 1.59
C HIS A 238 3.25 -5.70 2.89
N ASP A 239 4.22 -4.80 3.04
CA ASP A 239 4.35 -3.90 4.19
C ASP A 239 3.14 -2.96 4.30
N ILE A 240 2.64 -2.42 3.17
CA ILE A 240 1.40 -1.63 3.13
C ILE A 240 0.22 -2.48 3.60
N ARG A 241 0.09 -3.72 3.11
CA ARG A 241 -1.01 -4.62 3.46
C ARG A 241 -1.01 -4.97 4.95
N THR A 242 0.17 -5.19 5.53
CA THR A 242 0.35 -5.45 6.96
C THR A 242 -0.09 -4.24 7.80
N ALA A 243 0.33 -3.04 7.41
CA ALA A 243 -0.09 -1.81 8.10
C ALA A 243 -1.59 -1.55 7.95
N ALA A 244 -2.19 -1.82 6.78
CA ALA A 244 -3.63 -1.70 6.57
C ALA A 244 -4.43 -2.65 7.48
N ARG A 245 -3.94 -3.86 7.74
CA ARG A 245 -4.53 -4.79 8.70
C ARG A 245 -4.45 -4.26 10.14
N THR A 246 -3.35 -3.63 10.53
CA THR A 246 -3.25 -2.96 11.83
C THR A 246 -4.33 -1.89 11.98
N ILE A 247 -4.57 -1.08 10.94
CA ILE A 247 -5.66 -0.08 10.95
C ILE A 247 -7.02 -0.79 11.09
N GLU A 248 -7.28 -1.87 10.33
CA GLU A 248 -8.55 -2.62 10.41
C GLU A 248 -8.80 -3.20 11.82
N GLU A 249 -7.78 -3.70 12.50
CA GLU A 249 -7.88 -4.20 13.87
C GLU A 249 -8.16 -3.07 14.87
N CYS A 250 -7.49 -1.92 14.73
CA CYS A 250 -7.75 -0.74 15.55
C CYS A 250 -9.17 -0.22 15.30
N ARG A 251 -9.62 -0.16 14.04
CA ARG A 251 -10.97 0.23 13.63
C ARG A 251 -12.03 -0.65 14.28
N LYS A 252 -11.86 -1.97 14.25
CA LYS A 252 -12.76 -2.92 14.95
C LYS A 252 -12.81 -2.67 16.46
N ARG A 253 -11.68 -2.31 17.09
CA ARG A 253 -11.63 -1.97 18.52
C ARG A 253 -12.29 -0.63 18.82
N ALA A 254 -12.09 0.38 17.97
CA ALA A 254 -12.76 1.68 18.06
C ALA A 254 -14.28 1.54 17.94
N VAL A 255 -14.78 0.77 16.96
CA VAL A 255 -16.22 0.46 16.82
C VAL A 255 -16.77 -0.22 18.08
N LYS A 256 -16.03 -1.17 18.67
CA LYS A 256 -16.45 -1.81 19.94
C LYS A 256 -16.47 -0.83 21.11
N ALA A 257 -15.57 0.15 21.14
CA ALA A 257 -15.57 1.18 22.17
C ALA A 257 -16.81 2.10 22.04
N LEU A 258 -17.23 2.42 20.82
CA LEU A 258 -18.46 3.18 20.54
C LEU A 258 -19.73 2.38 20.89
N ALA A 259 -19.71 1.07 20.72
CA ALA A 259 -20.86 0.22 21.01
C ALA A 259 -21.06 -0.11 22.50
N LYS A 260 -20.07 0.15 23.36
CA LYS A 260 -20.16 -0.08 24.81
C LYS A 260 -20.76 1.15 25.49
N LYS A 261 -22.06 1.07 25.79
CA LYS A 261 -22.77 2.01 26.67
C LYS A 261 -22.51 1.69 28.14
#